data_AF-A0A1I3XJ99-F1
#
_entry.id   AF-A0A1I3XJ99-F1
#
_cell.length_a   1.000
_cell.length_b   1.000
_cell.length_c   1.000
_cell.angle_alpha   90.00
_cell.angle_beta   90.00
_cell.angle_gamma   90.00
#
_symmetry.space_group_name_H-M   'P 1'
#
loop_
_entity.id
_entity.type
_entity.pdbx_description
1 polymer ?
#
loop_
_entity_poly.entity_id
_entity_poly.type
_entity_poly.pdbx_seq_one_letter_code
_entity_poly.pdbx_strand_id
1 'polypeptide(L)'
;MRKILMSIRHNVLKFVRQFHLYLGVFTAPALLFFAFTGGLQTFSLHETQRGSDYTPPAWLVTMAQLHKKQTMVVPVRRKRPAPTMPIAGADERGAAAVARAGAEAPRPTIRTRHALPLKIFVGLVALALFLSTLTGLYMAYRYTRNQRLVSGVLVAGVVVPVLLALF
;
A
#
# COMPACT_ATOMS: atom_id res chain seq x y z
N MET A 1 -0.61 -2.79 -49.86
CA MET A 1 -0.80 -2.05 -48.59
C MET A 1 -1.57 -2.82 -47.50
N ARG A 2 -2.79 -3.35 -47.76
CA ARG A 2 -3.60 -4.06 -46.74
C ARG A 2 -2.90 -5.25 -46.04
N LYS A 3 -2.15 -6.10 -46.77
CA LYS A 3 -1.42 -7.24 -46.19
C LYS A 3 -0.31 -6.83 -45.21
N ILE A 4 0.41 -5.74 -45.53
CA ILE A 4 1.47 -5.18 -44.67
C ILE A 4 0.85 -4.66 -43.37
N LEU A 5 -0.25 -3.91 -43.46
CA LEU A 5 -0.97 -3.40 -42.29
C LEU A 5 -1.54 -4.53 -41.41
N MET A 6 -2.06 -5.61 -42.01
CA MET A 6 -2.53 -6.80 -41.27
C MET A 6 -1.38 -7.52 -40.54
N SER A 7 -0.22 -7.67 -41.18
CA SER A 7 0.97 -8.29 -40.57
C SER A 7 1.47 -7.49 -39.37
N ILE A 8 1.55 -6.16 -39.48
CA ILE A 8 1.94 -5.29 -38.38
C ILE A 8 0.97 -5.42 -37.20
N ARG A 9 -0.35 -5.39 -37.45
CA ARG A 9 -1.37 -5.55 -36.39
C ARG A 9 -1.24 -6.89 -35.66
N HIS A 10 -0.95 -7.97 -36.38
CA HIS A 10 -0.76 -9.30 -35.79
C HIS A 10 0.49 -9.36 -34.92
N ASN A 11 1.59 -8.76 -35.37
CA ASN A 11 2.84 -8.72 -34.60
C ASN A 11 2.71 -7.86 -33.34
N VAL A 12 2.02 -6.72 -33.43
CA VAL A 12 1.72 -5.86 -32.27
C VAL A 12 0.88 -6.62 -31.24
N LEU A 13 -0.19 -7.31 -31.67
CA LEU A 13 -1.04 -8.07 -30.73
C LEU A 13 -0.25 -9.18 -30.02
N LYS A 14 0.61 -9.90 -30.76
CA LYS A 14 1.50 -10.91 -30.17
C LYS A 14 2.45 -10.30 -29.15
N PHE A 15 3.06 -9.16 -29.50
CA PHE A 15 3.98 -8.46 -28.61
C PHE A 15 3.29 -7.99 -27.34
N VAL A 16 2.14 -7.31 -27.44
CA VAL A 16 1.38 -6.83 -26.28
C VAL A 16 0.97 -7.99 -25.37
N ARG A 17 0.51 -9.11 -25.93
CA ARG A 17 0.17 -10.30 -25.14
C ARG A 17 1.38 -10.87 -24.41
N GLN A 18 2.52 -10.97 -25.09
CA GLN A 18 3.75 -11.51 -24.49
C GLN A 18 4.29 -10.58 -23.40
N PHE A 19 4.26 -9.28 -23.66
CA PHE A 19 4.66 -8.26 -22.71
C PHE A 19 3.75 -8.26 -21.48
N HIS A 20 2.43 -8.27 -21.65
CA HIS A 20 1.47 -8.34 -20.55
C HIS A 20 1.66 -9.61 -19.71
N LEU A 21 1.91 -10.77 -20.35
CA LEU A 21 2.20 -12.02 -19.65
C LEU A 21 3.43 -11.87 -18.73
N TYR A 22 4.58 -11.49 -19.28
CA TYR A 22 5.82 -11.46 -18.49
C TYR A 22 5.87 -10.30 -17.50
N LEU A 23 5.40 -9.11 -17.88
CA LEU A 23 5.30 -7.98 -16.95
C LEU A 23 4.30 -8.29 -15.83
N GLY A 24 3.16 -8.90 -16.16
CA GLY A 24 2.16 -9.31 -15.18
C GLY A 24 2.71 -10.33 -14.19
N VAL A 25 3.41 -11.37 -14.67
CA VAL A 25 4.04 -12.40 -13.81
C VAL A 25 5.15 -11.79 -12.94
N PHE A 26 5.98 -10.91 -13.51
CA PHE A 26 7.05 -10.24 -12.77
C PHE A 26 6.51 -9.37 -11.63
N THR A 27 5.44 -8.61 -11.88
CA THR A 27 4.84 -7.70 -10.89
C THR A 27 3.83 -8.37 -9.95
N ALA A 28 3.39 -9.59 -10.25
CA ALA A 28 2.38 -10.32 -9.48
C ALA A 28 2.67 -10.40 -7.97
N PRO A 29 3.90 -10.74 -7.50
CA PRO A 29 4.19 -10.80 -6.07
C PRO A 29 3.95 -9.48 -5.36
N ALA A 30 4.37 -8.36 -5.97
CA ALA A 30 4.17 -7.03 -5.43
C ALA A 30 2.68 -6.62 -5.45
N LEU A 31 1.95 -6.94 -6.52
CA LEU A 31 0.51 -6.69 -6.60
C LEU A 31 -0.28 -7.46 -5.54
N LEU A 32 0.07 -8.73 -5.29
CA LEU A 32 -0.53 -9.52 -4.21
C LEU A 32 -0.22 -8.92 -2.84
N PHE A 33 1.04 -8.54 -2.60
CA PHE A 33 1.45 -7.89 -1.36
C PHE A 33 0.71 -6.57 -1.14
N PHE A 34 0.63 -5.68 -2.14
CA PHE A 34 -0.04 -4.39 -2.03
C PHE A 34 -1.55 -4.52 -1.92
N ALA A 35 -2.19 -5.43 -2.67
CA ALA A 35 -3.62 -5.66 -2.57
C ALA A 35 -4.00 -6.17 -1.17
N PHE A 36 -3.25 -7.14 -0.65
CA PHE A 36 -3.48 -7.69 0.69
C PHE A 36 -3.25 -6.65 1.79
N THR A 37 -2.05 -6.07 1.84
CA THR A 37 -1.70 -5.12 2.91
C THR A 37 -2.48 -3.80 2.80
N GLY A 38 -2.78 -3.32 1.58
CA GLY A 38 -3.60 -2.13 1.34
C GLY A 38 -5.07 -2.35 1.74
N GLY A 39 -5.61 -3.54 1.50
CA GLY A 39 -6.92 -3.95 2.00
C GLY A 39 -6.99 -3.87 3.53
N LEU A 40 -6.01 -4.46 4.22
CA LEU A 40 -5.93 -4.40 5.69
C LEU A 40 -5.76 -2.95 6.21
N GLN A 41 -5.02 -2.10 5.47
CA GLN A 41 -4.82 -0.70 5.83
C GLN A 41 -6.10 0.14 5.71
N THR A 42 -6.97 -0.16 4.76
CA THR A 42 -8.25 0.54 4.55
C THR A 42 -9.15 0.48 5.79
N PHE A 43 -9.08 -0.63 6.52
CA PHE A 43 -9.81 -0.86 7.77
C PHE A 43 -8.98 -0.57 9.04
N SER A 44 -7.78 -0.01 8.88
CA SER A 44 -6.88 0.35 9.99
C SER A 44 -6.51 -0.85 10.88
N LEU A 45 -6.48 -2.06 10.33
CA LEU A 45 -6.13 -3.29 11.06
C LEU A 45 -4.64 -3.37 11.46
N HIS A 46 -3.82 -2.43 10.97
CA HIS A 46 -2.40 -2.30 11.29
C HIS A 46 -2.13 -1.29 12.43
N GLU A 47 -3.16 -0.63 12.97
CA GLU A 47 -3.04 0.32 14.07
C GLU A 47 -4.01 0.00 15.22
N THR A 48 -3.58 0.22 16.46
CA THR A 48 -4.45 0.20 17.64
C THR A 48 -5.43 1.38 17.56
N GLN A 49 -6.73 1.11 17.45
CA GLN A 49 -7.74 2.17 17.47
C GLN A 49 -7.99 2.66 18.90
N ARG A 50 -8.36 3.94 19.05
CA ARG A 50 -8.62 4.54 20.36
C ARG A 50 -9.83 3.85 21.01
N GLY A 51 -9.63 3.23 22.17
CA GLY A 51 -10.66 2.49 22.91
C GLY A 51 -10.81 1.02 22.49
N SER A 52 -9.90 0.48 21.69
CA SER A 52 -9.84 -0.95 21.37
C SER A 52 -8.65 -1.61 22.06
N ASP A 53 -8.88 -2.78 22.66
CA ASP A 53 -7.83 -3.64 23.22
C ASP A 53 -7.06 -4.41 22.15
N TYR A 54 -7.42 -4.23 20.87
CA TYR A 54 -6.74 -4.89 19.76
C TYR A 54 -5.31 -4.38 19.61
N THR A 55 -4.34 -5.27 19.79
CA THR A 55 -2.93 -5.05 19.48
C THR A 55 -2.56 -5.76 18.18
N PRO A 56 -2.23 -5.02 17.09
CA PRO A 56 -1.86 -5.65 15.83
C PRO A 56 -0.54 -6.42 16.00
N PRO A 57 -0.42 -7.62 15.40
CA PRO A 57 0.80 -8.41 15.50
C PRO A 57 1.96 -7.70 14.76
N ALA A 58 3.19 -7.86 15.27
CA ALA A 58 4.37 -7.13 14.79
C ALA A 58 4.65 -7.31 13.29
N TRP A 59 4.39 -8.51 12.74
CA TRP A 59 4.54 -8.78 11.32
C TRP A 59 3.59 -7.91 10.46
N LEU A 60 2.35 -7.69 10.92
CA LEU A 60 1.36 -6.90 10.20
C LEU A 60 1.73 -5.41 10.20
N VAL A 61 2.23 -4.89 11.32
CA VAL A 61 2.73 -3.51 11.42
C VAL A 61 3.93 -3.30 10.48
N THR A 62 4.85 -4.26 10.44
CA THR A 62 6.04 -4.21 9.57
C THR A 62 5.66 -4.26 8.10
N MET A 63 4.75 -5.16 7.70
CA MET A 63 4.26 -5.22 6.32
C MET A 63 3.51 -3.95 5.91
N ALA A 64 2.77 -3.33 6.83
CA ALA A 64 2.11 -2.05 6.57
C ALA A 64 3.11 -0.90 6.38
N GLN A 65 4.20 -0.85 7.17
CA GLN A 65 5.29 0.11 6.96
C GLN A 65 6.00 -0.13 5.63
N LEU A 66 6.28 -1.38 5.28
CA LEU A 66 6.91 -1.73 4.01
C LEU A 66 6.06 -1.28 2.82
N HIS A 67 4.73 -1.47 2.85
CA HIS A 67 3.82 -0.94 1.82
C HIS A 67 3.83 0.59 1.78
N LYS A 68 3.68 1.27 2.92
CA LYS A 68 3.47 2.73 2.94
C LYS A 68 4.75 3.55 2.75
N LYS A 69 5.87 3.06 3.29
CA LYS A 69 7.11 3.79 3.50
C LYS A 69 8.34 3.09 2.95
N GLN A 70 8.19 1.89 2.37
CA GLN A 70 9.28 1.13 1.77
C GLN A 70 10.44 0.89 2.77
N THR A 71 10.12 0.85 4.07
CA THR A 71 11.07 0.59 5.15
C THR A 71 10.50 -0.43 6.12
N MET A 72 11.38 -1.25 6.68
CA MET A 72 11.03 -2.20 7.74
C MET A 72 11.18 -1.59 9.14
N VAL A 73 11.73 -0.37 9.23
CA VAL A 73 11.89 0.33 10.51
C VAL A 73 10.54 0.88 10.95
N VAL A 74 9.96 0.27 11.96
CA VAL A 74 8.74 0.77 12.60
C VAL A 74 9.12 1.91 13.54
N PRO A 75 8.72 3.17 13.29
CA PRO A 75 9.02 4.26 14.21
C PRO A 75 8.35 3.99 15.56
N VAL A 76 9.08 4.16 16.65
CA VAL A 76 8.51 4.10 18.01
C VAL A 76 7.50 5.23 18.11
N ARG A 77 6.20 4.89 18.04
CA ARG A 77 5.12 5.86 18.15
C ARG A 77 5.16 6.42 19.56
N ARG A 78 5.71 7.62 19.73
CA ARG A 78 5.57 8.36 20.99
C ARG A 78 4.09 8.48 21.27
N LYS A 79 3.61 7.86 22.36
CA LYS A 79 2.28 8.15 22.91
C LYS A 79 2.20 9.67 22.99
N ARG A 80 1.25 10.28 22.29
CA ARG A 80 1.00 11.71 22.41
C ARG A 80 0.89 12.00 23.91
N PRO A 81 1.67 12.93 24.47
CA PRO A 81 1.60 13.21 25.89
C PRO A 81 0.12 13.42 26.25
N ALA A 82 -0.33 12.77 27.31
CA ALA A 82 -1.58 13.19 27.94
C ALA A 82 -1.50 14.72 28.11
N PRO A 83 -2.58 15.47 27.88
CA PRO A 83 -2.56 16.90 28.14
C PRO A 83 -2.06 17.09 29.57
N THR A 84 -0.82 17.57 29.70
CA THR A 84 -0.25 17.94 30.98
C THR A 84 -1.20 18.99 31.52
N MET A 85 -1.97 18.64 32.56
CA MET A 85 -2.66 19.67 33.32
C MET A 85 -1.59 20.67 33.75
N PRO A 86 -1.76 21.97 33.46
CA PRO A 86 -0.73 22.94 33.74
C PRO A 86 -0.38 22.86 35.22
N ILE A 87 0.87 22.51 35.51
CA ILE A 87 1.44 22.68 36.84
C ILE A 87 1.42 24.19 37.07
N ALA A 88 0.63 24.63 38.04
CA ALA A 88 0.62 26.02 38.47
C ALA A 88 2.04 26.37 38.97
N GLY A 89 2.75 27.21 38.21
CA GLY A 89 4.02 27.78 38.68
C GLY A 89 5.20 27.81 37.71
N ALA A 90 4.99 27.98 36.40
CA ALA A 90 6.08 28.30 35.48
C ALA A 90 5.72 29.49 34.56
N ASP A 91 6.25 30.65 34.93
CA ASP A 91 6.75 31.73 34.09
C ASP A 91 5.74 32.41 33.13
N GLU A 92 5.04 33.45 33.63
CA GLU A 92 4.08 34.24 32.86
C GLU A 92 4.67 34.94 31.61
N ARG A 93 6.00 35.11 31.52
CA ARG A 93 6.66 35.71 30.34
C ARG A 93 6.85 34.72 29.18
N GLY A 94 6.99 33.42 29.47
CA GLY A 94 6.98 32.37 28.45
C GLY A 94 5.56 32.10 27.92
N ALA A 95 4.56 32.20 28.80
CA ALA A 95 3.16 32.04 28.45
C ALA A 95 2.65 33.10 27.46
N ALA A 96 3.08 34.35 27.57
CA ALA A 96 2.67 35.42 26.66
C ALA A 96 3.23 35.26 25.23
N ALA A 97 4.44 34.73 25.07
CA ALA A 97 5.04 34.45 23.76
C ALA A 97 4.39 33.25 23.05
N VAL A 98 4.02 32.22 23.81
CA VAL A 98 3.28 31.04 23.29
C VAL A 98 1.81 31.40 23.00
N ALA A 99 1.19 32.27 23.81
CA ALA A 99 -0.18 32.73 23.59
C ALA A 99 -0.34 33.60 22.33
N ARG A 100 0.67 34.37 21.94
CA ARG A 100 0.64 35.15 20.68
C ARG A 100 0.99 34.34 19.44
N ALA A 101 1.77 33.27 19.58
CA ALA A 101 1.97 32.28 18.51
C ALA A 101 0.76 31.33 18.36
N GLY A 102 -0.07 31.22 19.40
CA GLY A 102 -1.32 30.47 19.44
C GLY A 102 -2.57 31.26 19.06
N ALA A 103 -2.43 32.40 18.36
CA ALA A 103 -3.52 33.01 17.60
C ALA A 103 -3.86 32.09 16.42
N GLU A 104 -4.53 30.99 16.78
CA GLU A 104 -5.10 29.94 15.96
C GLU A 104 -5.90 30.60 14.82
N ALA A 105 -5.32 30.61 13.61
CA ALA A 105 -6.11 30.77 12.40
C ALA A 105 -7.27 29.75 12.49
N PRO A 106 -8.53 30.14 12.19
CA PRO A 106 -9.68 29.28 12.40
C PRO A 106 -9.41 27.91 11.76
N ARG A 107 -9.24 26.86 12.59
CA ARG A 107 -9.13 25.51 12.06
C ARG A 107 -10.38 25.29 11.23
N PRO A 108 -10.26 25.00 9.92
CA PRO A 108 -11.43 24.70 9.13
C PRO A 108 -12.14 23.56 9.85
N THR A 109 -13.41 23.75 10.18
CA THR A 109 -14.29 22.71 10.67
C THR A 109 -14.45 21.72 9.52
N ILE A 110 -13.48 20.81 9.38
CA ILE A 110 -13.53 19.77 8.37
C ILE A 110 -14.76 18.93 8.70
N ARG A 111 -15.84 19.16 7.93
CA ARG A 111 -17.03 18.29 7.94
C ARG A 111 -16.53 16.86 7.86
N THR A 112 -16.78 16.09 8.93
CA THR A 112 -16.53 14.66 9.00
C THR A 112 -17.40 13.96 7.97
N ARG A 113 -16.93 13.91 6.72
CA ARG A 113 -17.60 13.10 5.70
C ARG A 113 -17.53 11.63 6.14
N HIS A 114 -18.64 10.92 6.02
CA HIS A 114 -18.71 9.49 6.31
C HIS A 114 -17.77 8.75 5.36
N ALA A 115 -16.59 8.34 5.83
CA ALA A 115 -15.58 7.65 5.03
C ALA A 115 -15.93 6.18 4.75
N LEU A 116 -17.05 5.67 5.31
CA LEU A 116 -17.44 4.26 5.22
C LEU A 116 -17.70 3.77 3.78
N PRO A 117 -18.47 4.47 2.92
CA PRO A 117 -18.71 4.01 1.55
C PRO A 117 -17.41 3.88 0.75
N LEU A 118 -16.51 4.85 0.94
CA LEU A 118 -15.21 4.83 0.26
C LEU A 118 -14.33 3.68 0.75
N LYS A 119 -14.30 3.40 2.06
CA LYS A 119 -13.57 2.25 2.62
C LYS A 119 -14.08 0.93 2.06
N ILE A 120 -15.40 0.75 1.95
CA ILE A 120 -16.00 -0.45 1.37
C ILE A 120 -15.58 -0.59 -0.10
N PHE A 121 -15.72 0.47 -0.89
CA PHE A 121 -15.33 0.47 -2.30
C PHE A 121 -13.85 0.10 -2.48
N VAL A 122 -12.95 0.72 -1.73
CA VAL A 122 -11.51 0.43 -1.80
C VAL A 122 -11.21 -1.00 -1.34
N GLY A 123 -11.91 -1.50 -0.31
CA GLY A 123 -11.81 -2.90 0.12
C GLY A 123 -12.22 -3.89 -0.98
N LEU A 124 -13.30 -3.60 -1.71
CA LEU A 124 -13.72 -4.40 -2.87
C LEU A 124 -12.70 -4.35 -4.01
N VAL A 125 -12.11 -3.17 -4.29
CA VAL A 125 -11.05 -3.02 -5.28
C VAL A 125 -9.82 -3.83 -4.91
N ALA A 126 -9.40 -3.80 -3.63
CA ALA A 126 -8.28 -4.60 -3.14
C ALA A 126 -8.54 -6.11 -3.30
N LEU A 127 -9.74 -6.57 -2.96
CA LEU A 127 -10.14 -7.97 -3.15
C LEU A 127 -10.17 -8.36 -4.63
N ALA A 128 -10.75 -7.51 -5.49
CA ALA A 128 -10.81 -7.74 -6.93
C ALA A 128 -9.41 -7.81 -7.55
N LEU A 129 -8.51 -6.91 -7.17
CA LEU A 129 -7.11 -6.90 -7.63
C LEU A 129 -6.38 -8.17 -7.18
N PHE A 130 -6.58 -8.60 -5.93
CA PHE A 130 -5.97 -9.82 -5.40
C PHE A 130 -6.42 -11.06 -6.19
N LEU A 131 -7.73 -11.25 -6.36
CA LEU A 131 -8.29 -12.36 -7.11
C LEU A 131 -7.91 -12.32 -8.60
N SER A 132 -7.90 -11.13 -9.20
CA SER A 132 -7.46 -10.92 -10.59
C SER A 132 -6.00 -11.33 -10.78
N THR A 133 -5.13 -10.97 -9.84
CA THR A 133 -3.71 -11.34 -9.89
C THR A 133 -3.51 -12.85 -9.73
N LEU A 134 -4.23 -13.50 -8.81
CA LEU A 134 -4.19 -14.96 -8.64
C LEU A 134 -4.66 -15.71 -9.88
N THR A 135 -5.79 -15.30 -10.45
CA THR A 135 -6.32 -15.91 -11.68
C THR A 135 -5.42 -15.64 -12.88
N GLY A 136 -4.83 -14.44 -12.99
CA GLY A 136 -3.82 -14.11 -14.00
C GLY A 136 -2.58 -15.01 -13.90
N LEU A 137 -2.08 -15.25 -12.68
CA LEU A 137 -0.94 -16.14 -12.45
C LEU A 137 -1.31 -17.60 -12.80
N TYR A 138 -2.48 -18.08 -12.40
CA TYR A 138 -2.99 -19.39 -12.80
C TYR A 138 -3.03 -19.54 -14.33
N MET A 139 -3.59 -18.55 -15.04
CA MET A 139 -3.64 -18.54 -16.50
C MET A 139 -2.25 -18.51 -17.13
N ALA A 140 -1.30 -17.75 -16.56
CA ALA A 140 0.08 -17.71 -17.03
C ALA A 140 0.75 -19.10 -16.99
N TYR A 141 0.55 -19.87 -15.91
CA TYR A 141 1.07 -21.23 -15.79
C TYR A 141 0.32 -22.25 -16.66
N ARG A 142 -1.00 -22.11 -16.82
CA ARG A 142 -1.82 -23.06 -17.57
C ARG A 142 -1.65 -22.92 -19.09
N TYR A 143 -1.54 -21.70 -19.60
CA TYR A 143 -1.58 -21.42 -21.04
C TYR A 143 -0.22 -21.10 -21.67
N THR A 144 0.87 -21.11 -20.90
CA THR A 144 2.23 -20.89 -21.42
C THR A 144 2.98 -22.21 -21.57
N ARG A 145 3.55 -22.43 -22.76
CA ARG A 145 4.31 -23.66 -23.07
C ARG A 145 5.57 -23.83 -22.21
N ASN A 146 6.23 -22.73 -21.84
CA ASN A 146 7.48 -22.74 -21.07
C ASN A 146 7.28 -22.26 -19.63
N GLN A 147 6.83 -23.16 -18.75
CA GLN A 147 6.58 -22.88 -17.33
C GLN A 147 7.84 -22.55 -16.54
N ARG A 148 9.02 -23.00 -16.99
CA ARG A 148 10.30 -22.68 -16.36
C ARG A 148 10.61 -21.19 -16.47
N LEU A 149 10.37 -20.59 -17.65
CA LEU A 149 10.51 -19.14 -17.83
C LEU A 149 9.52 -18.37 -16.98
N VAL A 150 8.25 -18.79 -16.92
CA VAL A 150 7.24 -18.15 -16.05
C VAL A 150 7.69 -18.19 -14.59
N SER A 151 8.18 -19.34 -14.12
CA SER A 151 8.68 -19.49 -12.76
C SER A 151 9.93 -18.63 -12.49
N GLY A 152 10.87 -18.59 -13.42
CA GLY A 152 12.05 -17.73 -13.31
C GLY A 152 11.67 -16.24 -13.22
N VAL A 153 10.71 -15.79 -14.02
CA VAL A 153 10.19 -14.41 -13.98
C VAL A 153 9.46 -14.12 -12.67
N LEU A 154 8.66 -15.06 -12.16
CA LEU A 154 7.98 -14.92 -10.87
C LEU A 154 8.97 -14.81 -9.71
N VAL A 155 9.99 -15.66 -9.69
CA VAL A 155 11.08 -15.62 -8.70
C VAL A 155 11.84 -14.30 -8.78
N ALA A 156 12.17 -13.84 -9.99
CA ALA A 156 12.80 -12.54 -10.19
C ALA A 156 11.94 -11.39 -9.62
N GLY A 157 10.61 -11.48 -9.75
CA GLY A 157 9.66 -10.53 -9.17
C GLY A 157 9.69 -10.43 -7.64
N VAL A 158 10.20 -11.46 -6.95
CA VAL A 158 10.43 -11.43 -5.50
C VAL A 158 11.87 -11.01 -5.17
N VAL A 159 12.84 -11.62 -5.86
CA VAL A 159 14.27 -11.41 -5.56
C VAL A 159 14.70 -9.97 -5.82
N VAL A 160 14.28 -9.37 -6.93
CA VAL A 160 14.71 -8.01 -7.30
C VAL A 160 14.28 -6.98 -6.23
N PRO A 161 13.01 -6.88 -5.81
CA PRO A 161 12.62 -5.96 -4.74
C PRO A 161 13.31 -6.24 -3.40
N VAL A 162 13.51 -7.52 -3.05
CA VAL A 162 14.19 -7.88 -1.79
C VAL A 162 15.64 -7.39 -1.80
N LEU A 163 16.37 -7.62 -2.90
CA LEU A 163 17.74 -7.12 -3.03
C LEU A 163 17.78 -5.60 -2.95
N LEU A 164 16.86 -4.90 -3.63
CA LEU A 164 16.79 -3.44 -3.58
C LEU A 164 16.45 -2.89 -2.19
N ALA A 165 15.74 -3.65 -1.35
CA ALA A 165 15.42 -3.23 0.01
C ALA A 165 16.60 -3.39 0.99
N LEU A 166 17.68 -4.09 0.58
CA LEU A 166 18.88 -4.30 1.40
C LEU A 166 19.94 -3.22 1.20
N PHE A 167 19.81 -2.36 0.19
CA PHE A 167 20.73 -1.26 -0.13
C PHE A 167 20.04 0.09 0.07
#